data_AF-A0A2M8P5N5-F1
#
_entry.id   AF-A0A2M8P5N5-F1
#
_cell.length_a   1.000
_cell.length_b   1.000
_cell.length_c   1.000
_cell.angle_alpha   90.00
_cell.angle_beta   90.00
_cell.angle_gamma   90.00
#
_symmetry.space_group_name_H-M   'P 1'
#
loop_
_entity.id
_entity.type
_entity.pdbx_description
1 polymer ?
#
loop_
_entity_poly.entity_id
_entity_poly.type
_entity_poly.pdbx_seq_one_letter_code
_entity_poly.pdbx_strand_id
1 'polypeptide(L)'
;DQVKIIRSAQFAEDSGPMAHPIRPDSYIEMNNFYTVTVYNKGAEVIRMMHTMLGESGFRAGMDLYFERHDGQAVTCEDFVRAMEDANKIDWTQFRLWYSQAGTPSVK
;
A
#
# COMPACT_ATOMS: atom_id res chain seq x y z
N ASP A 1 -10.08 -16.60 -2.36
CA ASP A 1 -9.57 -16.29 -3.70
C ASP A 1 -8.39 -15.32 -3.73
N GLN A 2 -8.45 -14.18 -3.04
CA GLN A 2 -7.33 -13.22 -2.98
C GLN A 2 -5.99 -13.82 -2.55
N VAL A 3 -5.97 -14.66 -1.51
CA VAL A 3 -4.75 -15.35 -1.06
C VAL A 3 -4.13 -16.22 -2.15
N LYS A 4 -4.94 -16.84 -3.03
CA LYS A 4 -4.43 -17.64 -4.14
C LYS A 4 -3.72 -16.76 -5.16
N ILE A 5 -4.33 -15.62 -5.53
CA ILE A 5 -3.75 -14.64 -6.47
C ILE A 5 -2.42 -14.09 -5.94
N ILE A 6 -2.39 -13.71 -4.65
CA ILE A 6 -1.16 -13.22 -4.02
C ILE A 6 -0.04 -14.28 -4.10
N ARG A 7 -0.32 -15.50 -3.64
CA ARG A 7 0.72 -16.54 -3.57
C ARG A 7 1.16 -17.10 -4.92
N SER A 8 0.31 -17.03 -5.95
CA SER A 8 0.66 -17.50 -7.30
C SER A 8 1.22 -16.38 -8.17
N ALA A 9 0.37 -15.45 -8.59
CA ALA A 9 0.71 -14.44 -9.58
C ALA A 9 1.57 -13.33 -8.98
N GLN A 10 1.18 -12.80 -7.82
CA GLN A 10 1.87 -11.65 -7.22
C GLN A 10 3.30 -12.02 -6.77
N PHE A 11 3.48 -13.14 -6.08
CA PHE A 11 4.82 -13.59 -5.65
C PHE A 11 5.72 -13.90 -6.84
N ALA A 12 5.18 -14.46 -7.93
CA ALA A 12 5.94 -14.66 -9.15
C ALA A 12 6.40 -13.32 -9.76
N GLU A 13 5.52 -12.33 -9.85
CA GLU A 13 5.83 -10.98 -10.34
C GLU A 13 6.89 -10.28 -9.48
N ASP A 14 6.75 -10.32 -8.16
CA ASP A 14 7.69 -9.73 -7.19
C ASP A 14 9.08 -10.41 -7.19
N SER A 15 9.18 -11.63 -7.71
CA SER A 15 10.45 -12.37 -7.86
C SER A 15 11.08 -12.27 -9.26
N GLY A 16 10.38 -11.61 -10.19
CA GLY A 16 10.76 -11.52 -11.59
C GLY A 16 11.49 -10.22 -11.96
N PRO A 17 11.90 -10.08 -13.23
CA PRO A 17 12.55 -8.86 -13.74
C PRO A 17 11.62 -7.64 -13.76
N MET A 18 10.31 -7.86 -13.62
CA MET A 18 9.29 -6.81 -13.53
C MET A 18 8.94 -6.44 -12.09
N ALA A 19 9.70 -6.92 -11.10
CA ALA A 19 9.46 -6.58 -9.70
C ALA A 19 9.56 -5.06 -9.48
N HIS A 20 8.51 -4.49 -8.89
CA HIS A 20 8.43 -3.07 -8.57
C HIS A 20 7.66 -2.90 -7.26
N PRO A 21 7.87 -1.82 -6.50
CA PRO A 21 7.06 -1.54 -5.31
C PRO A 21 5.61 -1.18 -5.70
N ILE A 22 4.71 -1.17 -4.72
CA ILE A 22 3.29 -0.81 -4.95
C ILE A 22 3.11 0.64 -5.41
N ARG A 23 4.09 1.51 -5.15
CA ARG A 23 4.21 2.85 -5.72
C ARG A 23 5.47 2.89 -6.59
N PRO A 24 5.35 2.64 -7.91
CA PRO A 24 6.51 2.58 -8.80
C PRO A 24 7.28 3.91 -8.83
N ASP A 25 8.62 3.84 -8.75
CA ASP A 25 9.48 5.04 -8.79
C ASP A 25 9.73 5.55 -10.21
N SER A 26 9.59 4.69 -11.22
CA SER A 26 9.75 5.05 -12.64
C SER A 26 8.98 4.11 -13.55
N TYR A 27 8.46 4.63 -14.66
CA TYR A 27 7.81 3.87 -15.71
C TYR A 27 8.08 4.51 -17.07
N ILE A 28 8.15 3.69 -18.13
CA ILE A 28 8.19 4.16 -19.52
C ILE A 28 6.76 4.32 -20.05
N GLU A 29 5.92 3.33 -19.76
CA GLU A 29 4.49 3.33 -20.13
C GLU A 29 3.66 3.01 -18.88
N MET A 30 2.75 3.92 -18.52
CA MET A 30 1.91 3.77 -17.33
C MET A 30 0.98 2.55 -17.40
N ASN A 31 0.54 2.15 -18.59
CA ASN A 31 -0.38 1.02 -18.74
C ASN A 31 0.24 -0.31 -18.27
N ASN A 32 1.57 -0.43 -18.29
CA ASN A 32 2.27 -1.63 -17.82
C ASN A 32 2.28 -1.77 -16.28
N PHE A 33 1.80 -0.76 -15.55
CA PHE A 33 1.74 -0.76 -14.09
C PHE A 33 0.33 -0.97 -13.54
N TYR A 34 -0.62 -1.38 -14.38
CA TYR A 34 -1.87 -1.98 -13.94
C TYR A 34 -1.65 -3.46 -13.55
N THR A 35 -0.85 -3.69 -12.51
CA THR A 35 -0.31 -5.00 -12.16
C THR A 35 -0.94 -5.60 -10.89
N VAL A 36 -0.71 -6.90 -10.69
CA VAL A 36 -1.13 -7.60 -9.48
C VAL A 36 -0.43 -7.01 -8.24
N THR A 37 0.79 -6.49 -8.40
CA THR A 37 1.49 -5.79 -7.33
C THR A 37 0.85 -4.45 -6.96
N VAL A 38 0.47 -3.60 -7.92
CA VAL A 38 -0.21 -2.33 -7.59
C VAL A 38 -1.57 -2.58 -6.94
N TYR A 39 -2.35 -3.53 -7.47
CA TYR A 39 -3.72 -3.76 -7.01
C TYR A 39 -3.80 -4.71 -5.81
N ASN A 40 -3.37 -5.95 -5.94
CA ASN A 40 -3.60 -6.97 -4.92
C ASN A 40 -2.62 -6.82 -3.75
N LYS A 41 -1.32 -6.63 -4.01
CA LYS A 41 -0.36 -6.35 -2.91
C LYS A 41 -0.67 -5.00 -2.26
N GLY A 42 -1.00 -3.97 -3.05
CA GLY A 42 -1.47 -2.68 -2.54
C GLY A 42 -2.65 -2.83 -1.57
N ALA A 43 -3.67 -3.61 -1.93
CA ALA A 43 -4.80 -3.89 -1.04
C ALA A 43 -4.40 -4.61 0.26
N GLU A 44 -3.43 -5.54 0.21
CA GLU A 44 -2.93 -6.20 1.42
C GLU A 44 -2.10 -5.25 2.30
N VAL A 45 -1.42 -4.25 1.73
CA VAL A 45 -0.80 -3.16 2.50
C VAL A 45 -1.85 -2.32 3.23
N ILE A 46 -2.96 -1.97 2.56
CA ILE A 46 -4.09 -1.29 3.22
C ILE A 46 -4.72 -2.17 4.31
N ARG A 47 -4.83 -3.48 4.09
CA ARG A 47 -5.32 -4.43 5.10
C ARG A 47 -4.38 -4.54 6.30
N MET A 48 -3.07 -4.44 6.11
CA MET A 48 -2.11 -4.39 7.23
C MET A 48 -2.34 -3.13 8.08
N MET A 49 -2.55 -1.97 7.45
CA MET A 49 -2.90 -0.75 8.19
C MET A 49 -4.17 -0.94 9.02
N HIS A 50 -5.24 -1.47 8.41
CA HIS A 50 -6.48 -1.79 9.11
C HIS A 50 -6.26 -2.76 10.27
N THR A 51 -5.44 -3.80 10.09
CA THR A 51 -5.13 -4.78 11.13
C THR A 51 -4.38 -4.15 12.31
N MET A 52 -3.44 -3.23 12.05
CA MET A 52 -2.65 -2.56 13.08
C MET A 52 -3.43 -1.47 13.83
N LEU A 53 -4.33 -0.77 13.15
CA LEU A 53 -5.15 0.30 13.71
C LEU A 53 -6.45 -0.19 14.36
N GLY A 54 -6.93 -1.35 13.93
CA GLY A 54 -8.31 -1.78 14.13
C GLY A 54 -9.31 -0.95 13.31
N GLU A 55 -10.57 -1.40 13.31
CA GLU A 55 -11.65 -0.79 12.54
C GLU A 55 -11.84 0.69 12.86
N SER A 56 -11.89 1.04 14.16
CA SER A 56 -12.14 2.43 14.60
C SER A 56 -10.99 3.35 14.24
N GLY A 57 -9.74 2.91 14.41
CA GLY A 57 -8.57 3.69 14.08
C GLY A 57 -8.42 3.91 12.58
N PHE A 58 -8.69 2.87 11.79
CA PHE A 58 -8.70 2.97 10.34
C PHE A 58 -9.81 3.92 9.85
N ARG A 59 -11.03 3.82 10.41
CA ARG A 59 -12.12 4.75 10.08
C ARG A 59 -11.76 6.20 10.40
N ALA A 60 -11.20 6.46 11.57
CA ALA A 60 -10.75 7.81 11.94
C ALA A 60 -9.69 8.36 10.98
N GLY A 61 -8.76 7.52 10.53
CA GLY A 61 -7.78 7.90 9.51
C GLY A 61 -8.42 8.19 8.15
N MET A 62 -9.43 7.42 7.74
CA MET A 62 -10.21 7.70 6.53
C MET A 62 -10.99 9.01 6.63
N ASP A 63 -11.63 9.28 7.77
CA ASP A 63 -12.35 10.54 8.02
C ASP A 63 -11.41 11.73 7.85
N LEU A 64 -10.24 11.67 8.50
CA LEU A 64 -9.23 12.73 8.43
C LEU A 64 -8.64 12.88 7.02
N TYR A 65 -8.45 11.78 6.30
CA TYR A 65 -7.96 11.81 4.91
C TYR A 65 -8.93 12.57 4.00
N PHE A 66 -10.22 12.26 4.06
CA PHE A 66 -11.23 12.95 3.28
C PHE A 66 -11.39 14.41 3.71
N GLU A 67 -11.40 14.70 5.02
CA GLU A 67 -11.47 16.07 5.54
C GLU A 67 -10.36 16.97 4.96
N ARG A 68 -9.14 16.45 4.87
CA ARG A 68 -7.97 17.21 4.42
C ARG A 68 -7.87 17.37 2.90
N HIS A 69 -8.32 16.36 2.16
CA HIS A 69 -7.91 16.17 0.77
C HIS A 69 -9.08 16.07 -0.22
N ASP A 70 -10.31 16.34 0.21
CA ASP A 70 -11.45 16.39 -0.70
C ASP A 70 -11.22 17.40 -1.83
N GLY A 71 -11.52 16.99 -3.06
CA GLY A 71 -11.30 17.78 -4.28
C GLY A 71 -9.84 17.97 -4.70
N GLN A 72 -8.87 17.27 -4.09
CA GLN A 72 -7.44 17.45 -4.38
C GLN A 72 -6.82 16.22 -5.08
N ALA A 73 -5.76 16.48 -5.84
CA ALA A 73 -4.83 15.43 -6.29
C ALA A 73 -3.75 15.25 -5.21
N VAL A 74 -3.66 14.06 -4.63
CA VAL A 74 -2.79 13.76 -3.48
C VAL A 74 -1.96 12.50 -3.69
N THR A 75 -1.05 12.23 -2.76
CA THR A 75 -0.06 11.15 -2.82
C THR A 75 -0.35 10.01 -1.84
N CYS A 76 0.37 8.89 -1.99
CA CYS A 76 0.32 7.80 -1.01
C CYS A 76 0.78 8.26 0.38
N GLU A 77 1.74 9.18 0.45
CA GLU A 77 2.23 9.76 1.70
C GLU A 77 1.16 10.53 2.45
N ASP A 78 0.28 11.24 1.75
CA ASP A 78 -0.82 11.98 2.37
C ASP A 78 -1.81 11.03 3.03
N PHE A 79 -2.11 9.90 2.38
CA PHE A 79 -2.94 8.83 2.96
C PHE A 79 -2.30 8.22 4.22
N VAL A 80 -1.02 7.87 4.15
CA VAL A 80 -0.26 7.31 5.28
C VAL A 80 -0.22 8.31 6.44
N ARG A 81 0.01 9.61 6.16
CA ARG A 81 0.02 10.67 7.18
C ARG A 81 -1.34 10.90 7.83
N ALA A 82 -2.44 10.85 7.07
CA ALA A 82 -3.78 10.98 7.66
C ALA A 82 -4.06 9.85 8.66
N MET A 83 -3.69 8.61 8.33
CA MET A 83 -3.80 7.49 9.25
C MET A 83 -2.89 7.62 10.47
N GLU A 84 -1.66 8.10 10.28
CA GLU A 84 -0.68 8.35 11.35
C GLU A 84 -1.20 9.40 12.35
N ASP A 85 -1.64 10.55 11.83
CA ASP A 85 -2.10 11.69 12.62
C ASP A 85 -3.40 11.39 13.38
N ALA A 86 -4.34 10.68 12.75
CA ALA A 86 -5.61 10.32 13.38
C ALA A 86 -5.42 9.34 14.56
N ASN A 87 -4.35 8.55 14.53
CA ASN A 87 -4.10 7.49 15.51
C ASN A 87 -2.91 7.78 16.45
N LYS A 88 -2.14 8.85 16.21
CA LYS A 88 -0.96 9.26 16.99
C LYS A 88 0.09 8.16 17.12
N ILE A 89 0.39 7.50 15.99
CA ILE A 89 1.39 6.44 15.89
C ILE A 89 2.54 6.86 14.99
N ASP A 90 3.64 6.12 14.97
CA ASP A 90 4.74 6.34 14.01
C ASP A 90 4.73 5.24 12.94
N TRP A 91 4.59 5.65 11.68
CA TRP A 91 4.56 4.80 10.50
C TRP A 91 5.80 4.96 9.61
N THR A 92 6.86 5.57 10.11
CA THR A 92 8.14 5.71 9.38
C THR A 92 8.63 4.38 8.82
N GLN A 93 8.59 3.31 9.61
CA GLN A 93 8.96 1.98 9.13
C GLN A 93 7.91 1.37 8.18
N PHE A 94 6.63 1.61 8.41
CA PHE A 94 5.56 1.08 7.57
C PHE A 94 5.65 1.60 6.13
N ARG A 95 6.13 2.84 5.94
CA ARG A 95 6.33 3.46 4.63
C ARG A 95 7.26 2.66 3.70
N LEU A 96 8.12 1.78 4.23
CA LEU A 96 8.97 0.91 3.41
C LEU A 96 8.16 0.00 2.46
N TRP A 97 6.93 -0.36 2.81
CA TRP A 97 6.03 -1.12 1.93
C TRP A 97 5.71 -0.42 0.60
N TYR A 98 5.82 0.92 0.57
CA TYR A 98 5.56 1.71 -0.63
C TYR A 98 6.80 1.86 -1.53
N SER A 99 8.00 1.62 -1.01
CA SER A 99 9.26 1.84 -1.73
C SER A 99 10.08 0.57 -1.98
N GLN A 100 9.75 -0.55 -1.32
CA GLN A 100 10.49 -1.80 -1.47
C GLN A 100 9.67 -2.84 -2.25
N ALA A 101 10.26 -3.34 -3.34
CA ALA A 101 9.74 -4.46 -4.10
C ALA A 101 10.06 -5.80 -3.42
N GLY A 102 9.45 -6.87 -3.89
CA GLY A 102 9.73 -8.23 -3.43
C GLY A 102 8.84 -8.67 -2.27
N THR A 103 8.93 -9.97 -1.97
CA THR A 103 8.12 -10.64 -0.96
C THR A 103 8.98 -10.97 0.27
N PRO A 104 8.69 -10.38 1.45
CA PRO A 104 9.42 -10.70 2.68
C PRO A 104 9.24 -12.16 3.11
N SER A 105 10.30 -12.76 3.65
CA SER A 105 10.26 -14.09 4.26
C SER A 105 10.36 -13.97 5.78
N VAL A 106 9.36 -14.49 6.48
CA VAL A 106 9.33 -14.58 7.95
C VAL A 106 9.67 -16.01 8.33
N LYS A 107 10.65 -16.20 9.21
CA LYS A 107 11.10 -17.51 9.71
C LYS A 107 10.41 -17.87 11.01
#